data_AF-C7H9I1-F1
#
_entry.id   AF-C7H9I1-F1
#
_cell.length_a   1.000
_cell.length_b   1.000
_cell.length_c   1.000
_cell.angle_alpha   90.00
_cell.angle_beta   90.00
_cell.angle_gamma   90.00
#
_symmetry.space_group_name_H-M   'P 1'
#
loop_
_entity.id
_entity.type
_entity.pdbx_description
1 polymer ?
#
loop_
_entity_poly.entity_id
_entity_poly.type
_entity_poly.pdbx_seq_one_letter_code
_entity_poly.pdbx_strand_id
1 'polypeptide(L)'
;MKRFKKVLALVLAGVLALAMLTACDGGTTDPDSIMPEDGTPEVVMTVNNMAANKGLGQVEYSAKYSAVTKALLENWLEYTNNKINNTTYWENYRKITAELGSVKIVVGMTKDYRPITSDYNPASKTSFKYDSLFKDTSAFNLAEKIGVAYVPTSNGTVYQAVCLFDVN
;
A
#
# COMPACT_ATOMS: atom_id res chain seq x y z
N MET A 1 -1.88 -27.98 16.23
CA MET A 1 -1.60 -27.41 14.89
C MET A 1 -2.68 -27.81 13.88
N LYS A 2 -3.84 -27.12 13.84
CA LYS A 2 -4.91 -27.37 12.83
C LYS A 2 -5.62 -26.11 12.34
N ARG A 3 -5.18 -24.91 12.77
CA ARG A 3 -5.84 -23.63 12.48
C ARG A 3 -4.98 -22.65 11.67
N PHE A 4 -3.66 -22.88 11.59
CA PHE A 4 -2.71 -22.08 10.81
C PHE A 4 -2.87 -22.22 9.28
N LYS A 5 -3.47 -23.30 8.79
CA LYS A 5 -3.72 -23.48 7.35
C LYS A 5 -4.86 -22.61 6.81
N LYS A 6 -5.74 -22.09 7.68
CA LYS A 6 -6.91 -21.31 7.26
C LYS A 6 -6.59 -19.83 6.99
N VAL A 7 -5.55 -19.27 7.60
CA VAL A 7 -5.16 -17.86 7.43
C VAL A 7 -4.32 -17.66 6.16
N LEU A 8 -3.40 -18.59 5.87
CA LEU A 8 -2.58 -18.57 4.66
C LEU A 8 -3.43 -18.62 3.37
N ALA A 9 -4.54 -19.35 3.40
CA ALA A 9 -5.49 -19.40 2.30
C ALA A 9 -6.29 -18.10 2.11
N LEU A 10 -6.42 -17.28 3.17
CA LEU A 10 -7.15 -16.01 3.10
C LEU A 10 -6.33 -14.92 2.39
N VAL A 11 -5.02 -14.85 2.68
CA VAL A 11 -4.08 -13.93 2.00
C VAL A 11 -3.94 -14.28 0.52
N LEU A 12 -3.90 -15.59 0.19
CA LEU A 12 -3.83 -16.04 -1.19
C LEU A 12 -5.15 -15.89 -1.96
N ALA A 13 -6.30 -15.96 -1.28
CA ALA A 13 -7.62 -15.76 -1.90
C ALA A 13 -7.98 -14.28 -2.10
N GLY A 14 -7.42 -13.36 -1.31
CA GLY A 14 -7.60 -11.92 -1.49
C GLY A 14 -6.97 -11.38 -2.77
N VAL A 15 -5.88 -12.00 -3.21
CA VAL A 15 -5.15 -11.60 -4.42
C VAL A 15 -5.81 -12.13 -5.70
N LEU A 16 -6.43 -13.32 -5.65
CA LEU A 16 -7.00 -13.95 -6.85
C LEU A 16 -8.44 -13.50 -7.18
N ALA A 17 -9.19 -12.92 -6.23
CA ALA A 17 -10.60 -12.59 -6.42
C ALA A 17 -10.87 -11.22 -7.07
N LEU A 18 -9.87 -10.32 -7.15
CA LEU A 18 -10.12 -8.92 -7.54
C LEU A 18 -10.18 -8.68 -9.06
N ALA A 19 -10.02 -9.73 -9.88
CA ALA A 19 -10.22 -9.63 -11.33
C ALA A 19 -11.68 -9.89 -11.78
N MET A 20 -12.61 -10.24 -10.89
CA MET A 20 -13.94 -10.74 -11.30
C MET A 20 -15.17 -10.09 -10.66
N LEU A 21 -15.08 -8.93 -9.97
CA LEU A 21 -16.28 -8.30 -9.36
C LEU A 21 -16.79 -7.00 -10.04
N THR A 22 -16.29 -6.62 -11.22
CA THR A 22 -16.80 -5.42 -11.95
C THR A 22 -17.26 -5.73 -13.37
N ALA A 23 -17.81 -6.92 -13.60
CA ALA A 23 -18.50 -7.25 -14.85
C ALA A 23 -20.01 -7.38 -14.61
N CYS A 24 -20.64 -6.37 -14.01
CA CYS A 24 -22.09 -6.23 -14.03
C CYS A 24 -22.54 -4.79 -13.76
N ASP A 25 -22.06 -3.82 -14.54
CA ASP A 25 -22.91 -2.73 -15.04
C ASP A 25 -22.20 -2.01 -16.21
N GLY A 26 -22.96 -1.60 -17.21
CA GLY A 26 -22.48 -1.23 -18.56
C GLY A 26 -21.78 0.13 -18.68
N GLY A 27 -20.64 0.32 -18.00
CA GLY A 27 -19.73 1.44 -18.22
C GLY A 27 -18.36 1.11 -17.61
N THR A 28 -17.33 0.94 -18.44
CA THR A 28 -15.96 0.70 -17.97
C THR A 28 -15.36 2.01 -17.47
N THR A 29 -15.82 2.48 -16.31
CA THR A 29 -15.14 3.56 -15.59
C THR A 29 -13.81 3.00 -15.13
N ASP A 30 -12.72 3.63 -15.54
CA ASP A 30 -11.38 3.29 -15.08
C ASP A 30 -11.38 3.32 -13.54
N PRO A 31 -10.98 2.22 -12.87
CA PRO A 31 -10.97 2.16 -11.40
C PRO A 31 -10.06 3.23 -10.77
N ASP A 32 -9.11 3.79 -11.53
CA ASP A 32 -8.27 4.90 -11.07
C ASP A 32 -9.01 6.27 -11.20
N SER A 33 -10.12 6.35 -11.95
CA SER A 33 -10.95 7.55 -12.09
C SER A 33 -11.92 7.80 -10.91
N ILE A 34 -12.13 6.80 -10.04
CA ILE A 34 -12.97 6.95 -8.84
C ILE A 34 -12.12 6.67 -7.61
N MET A 35 -11.84 7.72 -6.84
CA MET A 35 -11.18 7.58 -5.54
C MET A 35 -12.20 7.11 -4.49
N PRO A 36 -11.86 6.15 -3.62
CA PRO A 36 -12.75 5.68 -2.57
C PRO A 36 -12.99 6.75 -1.50
N GLU A 37 -14.21 6.83 -0.95
CA GLU A 37 -14.58 7.75 0.13
C GLU A 37 -14.15 7.22 1.53
N ASP A 38 -12.91 6.76 1.68
CA ASP A 38 -12.39 6.14 2.91
C ASP A 38 -11.25 6.95 3.59
N GLY A 39 -10.94 8.13 3.05
CA GLY A 39 -9.82 8.97 3.44
C GLY A 39 -8.72 9.08 2.38
N THR A 40 -8.79 8.28 1.31
CA THR A 40 -7.82 8.35 0.21
C THR A 40 -7.74 9.72 -0.48
N PRO A 41 -8.85 10.43 -0.79
CA PRO A 41 -8.79 11.79 -1.35
C PRO A 41 -7.96 12.76 -0.51
N GLU A 42 -8.14 12.73 0.81
CA GLU A 42 -7.41 13.60 1.75
C GLU A 42 -5.93 13.25 1.80
N VAL A 43 -5.57 11.96 1.72
CA VAL A 43 -4.18 11.52 1.64
C VAL A 43 -3.51 12.05 0.37
N VAL A 44 -4.11 11.80 -0.79
CA VAL A 44 -3.54 12.20 -2.08
C VAL A 44 -3.41 13.73 -2.16
N MET A 45 -4.45 14.46 -1.74
CA MET A 45 -4.40 15.92 -1.67
C MET A 45 -3.29 16.41 -0.73
N THR A 46 -3.18 15.82 0.47
CA THR A 46 -2.13 16.21 1.45
C THR A 46 -0.73 15.97 0.89
N VAL A 47 -0.50 14.79 0.30
CA VAL A 47 0.79 14.44 -0.30
C VAL A 47 1.12 15.37 -1.46
N ASN A 48 0.19 15.64 -2.38
CA ASN A 48 0.44 16.53 -3.51
C ASN A 48 0.64 17.99 -3.11
N ASN A 49 -0.06 18.48 -2.07
CA ASN A 49 0.19 19.82 -1.52
C ASN A 49 1.58 19.92 -0.89
N MET A 50 2.02 18.89 -0.15
CA MET A 50 3.36 18.83 0.42
C MET A 50 4.44 18.73 -0.67
N ALA A 51 4.21 17.95 -1.73
CA ALA A 51 5.10 17.84 -2.87
C ALA A 51 5.26 19.17 -3.59
N ALA A 52 4.15 19.87 -3.87
CA ALA A 52 4.15 21.18 -4.50
C ALA A 52 4.93 22.21 -3.66
N ASN A 53 4.72 22.23 -2.34
CA ASN A 53 5.48 23.11 -1.43
C ASN A 53 7.00 22.83 -1.40
N LYS A 54 7.41 21.64 -1.83
CA LYS A 54 8.82 21.23 -1.95
C LYS A 54 9.35 21.34 -3.38
N GLY A 55 8.54 21.77 -4.34
CA GLY A 55 8.91 21.84 -5.76
C GLY A 55 9.08 20.47 -6.43
N LEU A 56 8.40 19.44 -5.93
CA LEU A 56 8.43 18.08 -6.46
C LEU A 56 7.22 17.82 -7.38
N GLY A 57 7.33 16.80 -8.25
CA GLY A 57 6.21 16.33 -9.06
C GLY A 57 5.02 15.84 -8.23
N GLN A 58 3.82 15.87 -8.83
CA GLN A 58 2.61 15.32 -8.20
C GLN A 58 2.43 13.86 -8.58
N VAL A 59 1.73 13.12 -7.72
CA VAL A 59 1.38 11.71 -7.92
C VAL A 59 -0.12 11.55 -8.12
N GLU A 60 -0.51 10.62 -8.99
CA GLU A 60 -1.91 10.31 -9.26
C GLU A 60 -2.34 9.03 -8.55
N TYR A 61 -3.58 9.01 -8.07
CA TYR A 61 -4.16 7.83 -7.45
C TYR A 61 -4.16 6.63 -8.39
N SER A 62 -3.97 5.43 -7.83
CA SER A 62 -4.28 4.18 -8.52
C SER A 62 -4.89 3.15 -7.57
N ALA A 63 -6.03 2.60 -7.97
CA ALA A 63 -6.70 1.49 -7.31
C ALA A 63 -5.85 0.22 -7.36
N LYS A 64 -5.21 -0.06 -8.50
CA LYS A 64 -4.29 -1.20 -8.66
C LYS A 64 -3.16 -1.13 -7.63
N TYR A 65 -2.49 0.01 -7.54
CA TYR A 65 -1.37 0.15 -6.62
C TYR A 65 -1.81 0.27 -5.16
N SER A 66 -3.01 0.76 -4.89
CA SER A 66 -3.62 0.72 -3.55
C SER A 66 -3.88 -0.71 -3.08
N ALA A 67 -4.30 -1.62 -3.97
CA ALA A 67 -4.44 -3.04 -3.65
C ALA A 67 -3.08 -3.68 -3.28
N VAL A 68 -2.03 -3.37 -4.02
CA VAL A 68 -0.66 -3.83 -3.71
C VAL A 68 -0.19 -3.26 -2.37
N THR A 69 -0.37 -1.96 -2.12
CA THR A 69 -0.06 -1.32 -0.83
C THR A 69 -0.80 -1.99 0.32
N LYS A 70 -2.07 -2.38 0.11
CA LYS A 70 -2.87 -3.09 1.13
C LYS A 70 -2.30 -4.47 1.43
N ALA A 71 -1.98 -5.27 0.41
CA ALA A 71 -1.40 -6.59 0.62
C ALA A 71 -0.04 -6.51 1.36
N LEU A 72 0.78 -5.50 1.04
CA LEU A 72 2.03 -5.25 1.76
C LEU A 72 1.77 -4.85 3.22
N LEU A 73 0.79 -3.98 3.48
CA LEU A 73 0.39 -3.59 4.84
C LEU A 73 -0.10 -4.78 5.66
N GLU A 74 -0.95 -5.64 5.10
CA GLU A 74 -1.42 -6.86 5.77
C GLU A 74 -0.25 -7.80 6.10
N ASN A 75 0.68 -8.01 5.17
CA ASN A 75 1.90 -8.80 5.41
C ASN A 75 2.78 -8.20 6.53
N TRP A 76 2.93 -6.88 6.56
CA TRP A 76 3.65 -6.18 7.63
C TRP A 76 2.95 -6.29 8.98
N LEU A 77 1.61 -6.23 9.01
CA LEU A 77 0.83 -6.44 10.23
C LEU A 77 0.94 -7.88 10.73
N GLU A 78 0.95 -8.88 9.86
CA GLU A 78 1.19 -10.27 10.28
C GLU A 78 2.58 -10.43 10.89
N TYR A 79 3.60 -9.81 10.29
CA TYR A 79 4.96 -9.86 10.79
C TYR A 79 5.10 -9.16 12.16
N THR A 80 4.64 -7.91 12.27
CA THR A 80 4.77 -7.11 13.51
C THR A 80 3.93 -7.66 14.66
N ASN A 81 2.85 -8.38 14.37
CA ASN A 81 2.07 -9.12 15.37
C ASN A 81 2.61 -10.53 15.65
N ASN A 82 3.85 -10.84 15.23
CA ASN A 82 4.52 -12.12 15.45
C ASN A 82 3.76 -13.35 14.90
N LYS A 83 2.91 -13.17 13.88
CA LYS A 83 2.16 -14.27 13.24
C LYS A 83 2.99 -14.98 12.17
N ILE A 84 3.89 -14.25 11.51
CA ILE A 84 4.84 -14.78 10.53
C ILE A 84 6.27 -14.38 10.90
N ASN A 85 7.25 -15.14 10.40
CA ASN A 85 8.67 -14.84 10.61
C ASN A 85 9.25 -13.95 9.48
N ASN A 86 10.50 -13.53 9.65
CA ASN A 86 11.21 -12.68 8.69
C ASN A 86 11.32 -13.30 7.29
N THR A 87 11.57 -14.61 7.19
CA THR A 87 11.68 -15.31 5.92
C THR A 87 10.35 -15.28 5.17
N THR A 88 9.25 -15.61 5.85
CA THR A 88 7.90 -15.58 5.28
C THR A 88 7.48 -14.17 4.87
N TYR A 89 7.81 -13.14 5.65
CA TYR A 89 7.55 -11.74 5.27
C TYR A 89 8.14 -11.41 3.89
N TRP A 90 9.41 -11.76 3.66
CA TRP A 90 10.09 -11.46 2.39
C TRP A 90 9.66 -12.37 1.23
N GLU A 91 9.24 -13.61 1.51
CA GLU A 91 8.59 -14.46 0.51
C GLU A 91 7.25 -13.89 0.05
N ASN A 92 6.41 -13.44 0.99
CA ASN A 92 5.14 -12.80 0.69
C ASN A 92 5.36 -11.47 -0.05
N TYR A 93 6.31 -10.65 0.41
CA TYR A 93 6.68 -9.40 -0.28
C TYR A 93 6.96 -9.65 -1.75
N ARG A 94 7.86 -10.60 -2.06
CA ARG A 94 8.25 -10.93 -3.45
C ARG A 94 7.06 -11.40 -4.29
N LYS A 95 6.13 -12.16 -3.72
CA LYS A 95 4.92 -12.60 -4.41
C LYS A 95 3.99 -11.44 -4.71
N ILE A 96 3.74 -10.58 -3.72
CA ILE A 96 2.88 -9.40 -3.85
C ILE A 96 3.45 -8.46 -4.91
N THR A 97 4.76 -8.18 -4.88
CA THR A 97 5.38 -7.26 -5.84
C THR A 97 5.64 -7.87 -7.22
N ALA A 98 5.52 -9.19 -7.39
CA ALA A 98 5.65 -9.80 -8.71
C ALA A 98 4.58 -9.30 -9.70
N GLU A 99 3.42 -8.91 -9.20
CA GLU A 99 2.29 -8.38 -9.99
C GLU A 99 2.54 -6.98 -10.55
N LEU A 100 3.58 -6.30 -10.07
CA LEU A 100 3.98 -4.98 -10.54
C LEU A 100 4.74 -5.03 -11.87
N GLY A 101 5.29 -6.19 -12.26
CA GLY A 101 6.11 -6.28 -13.47
C GLY A 101 7.35 -5.39 -13.38
N SER A 102 7.46 -4.42 -14.30
CA SER A 102 8.57 -3.44 -14.31
C SER A 102 8.40 -2.30 -13.29
N VAL A 103 7.19 -2.09 -12.79
CA VAL A 103 6.86 -0.98 -11.86
C VAL A 103 7.58 -1.17 -10.53
N LYS A 104 8.13 -0.08 -9.98
CA LYS A 104 8.90 -0.10 -8.72
C LYS A 104 8.21 0.70 -7.64
N ILE A 105 8.25 0.19 -6.40
CA ILE A 105 7.93 0.98 -5.22
C ILE A 105 9.18 1.78 -4.84
N VAL A 106 9.10 3.10 -5.00
CA VAL A 106 10.23 4.01 -4.74
C VAL A 106 10.16 4.66 -3.36
N VAL A 107 8.97 4.78 -2.78
CA VAL A 107 8.77 5.29 -1.41
C VAL A 107 7.75 4.43 -0.67
N GLY A 108 7.95 4.23 0.64
CA GLY A 108 7.10 3.43 1.50
C GLY A 108 7.66 2.03 1.71
N MET A 109 6.90 1.01 1.31
CA MET A 109 7.24 -0.39 1.56
C MET A 109 8.13 -0.96 0.43
N THR A 110 9.39 -0.53 0.40
CA THR A 110 10.37 -0.90 -0.66
C THR A 110 10.98 -2.29 -0.44
N LYS A 111 11.64 -2.83 -1.48
CA LYS A 111 12.19 -4.20 -1.49
C LYS A 111 13.42 -4.39 -0.60
N ASP A 112 14.16 -3.32 -0.35
CA ASP A 112 15.46 -3.36 0.32
C ASP A 112 15.32 -3.03 1.81
N TYR A 113 14.15 -2.52 2.22
CA TYR A 113 13.92 -2.05 3.58
C TYR A 113 12.51 -2.44 4.05
N ARG A 114 12.44 -3.19 5.15
CA ARG A 114 11.18 -3.40 5.85
C ARG A 114 10.98 -2.27 6.85
N PRO A 115 9.90 -1.48 6.75
CA PRO A 115 9.62 -0.43 7.71
C PRO A 115 9.43 -0.96 9.15
N ILE A 116 9.80 -0.13 10.12
CA ILE A 116 9.52 -0.34 11.55
C ILE A 116 8.57 0.76 12.05
N THR A 117 8.04 0.60 13.26
CA THR A 117 7.02 1.52 13.80
C THR A 117 7.48 2.98 13.92
N SER A 118 8.80 3.22 14.07
CA SER A 118 9.38 4.57 14.11
C SER A 118 9.50 5.25 12.74
N ASP A 119 9.20 4.54 11.64
CA ASP A 119 9.24 5.11 10.29
C ASP A 119 8.00 5.92 9.93
N TYR A 120 6.92 5.77 10.71
CA TYR A 120 5.62 6.42 10.52
C TYR A 120 4.87 6.06 9.22
N ASN A 121 5.40 5.14 8.41
CA ASN A 121 4.75 4.54 7.26
C ASN A 121 5.30 3.10 7.05
N PRO A 122 4.50 2.04 7.28
CA PRO A 122 3.12 2.08 7.74
C PRO A 122 3.00 2.46 9.22
N ALA A 123 1.83 2.95 9.62
CA ALA A 123 1.53 3.32 11.01
C ALA A 123 0.02 3.24 11.28
N SER A 124 -0.42 3.42 12.53
CA SER A 124 -1.84 3.72 12.77
C SER A 124 -2.23 5.02 12.06
N LYS A 125 -3.48 5.13 11.59
CA LYS A 125 -4.00 6.33 10.90
C LYS A 125 -3.79 7.60 11.73
N THR A 126 -3.84 7.49 13.06
CA THR A 126 -3.60 8.61 14.00
C THR A 126 -2.12 8.95 14.22
N SER A 127 -1.19 8.07 13.88
CA SER A 127 0.25 8.28 14.08
C SER A 127 1.04 8.37 12.77
N PHE A 128 0.37 8.23 11.62
CA PHE A 128 0.98 8.40 10.31
C PHE A 128 1.50 9.82 10.13
N LYS A 129 2.74 9.97 9.63
CA LYS A 129 3.34 11.27 9.34
C LYS A 129 3.63 11.37 7.85
N TYR A 130 2.94 12.24 7.13
CA TYR A 130 3.13 12.42 5.68
C TYR A 130 4.54 12.88 5.31
N ASP A 131 5.21 13.64 6.18
CA ASP A 131 6.63 14.01 6.00
C ASP A 131 7.57 12.80 5.84
N SER A 132 7.18 11.63 6.36
CA SER A 132 7.97 10.39 6.20
C SER A 132 8.13 9.98 4.73
N LEU A 133 7.19 10.38 3.86
CA LEU A 133 7.23 10.11 2.41
C LEU A 133 8.27 10.96 1.68
N PHE A 134 8.73 12.04 2.31
CA PHE A 134 9.62 13.03 1.70
C PHE A 134 11.05 12.99 2.27
N LYS A 135 11.40 11.93 3.03
CA LYS A 135 12.76 11.76 3.58
C LYS A 135 13.82 11.68 2.49
N ASP A 136 13.50 11.00 1.39
CA ASP A 136 14.30 10.96 0.18
C ASP A 136 13.49 11.61 -0.96
N THR A 137 13.76 12.89 -1.21
CA THR A 137 13.07 13.64 -2.27
C THR A 137 13.46 13.16 -3.66
N SER A 138 14.64 12.54 -3.82
CA SER A 138 15.07 11.99 -5.11
C SER A 138 14.24 10.76 -5.46
N ALA A 139 14.00 9.87 -4.48
CA ALA A 139 13.11 8.73 -4.65
C ALA A 139 11.65 9.17 -4.86
N PHE A 140 11.18 10.19 -4.13
CA PHE A 140 9.84 10.75 -4.35
C PHE A 140 9.66 11.25 -5.79
N ASN A 141 10.65 11.93 -6.35
CA ASN A 141 10.55 12.53 -7.68
C ASN A 141 10.55 11.53 -8.84
N LEU A 142 10.81 10.25 -8.56
CA LEU A 142 10.62 9.15 -9.52
C LEU A 142 9.17 8.68 -9.59
N ALA A 143 8.35 9.01 -8.59
CA ALA A 143 7.00 8.49 -8.50
C ALA A 143 6.02 9.26 -9.38
N GLU A 144 5.13 8.52 -10.03
CA GLU A 144 3.99 9.06 -10.77
C GLU A 144 2.67 8.64 -10.14
N LYS A 145 2.65 7.49 -9.44
CA LYS A 145 1.42 6.92 -8.90
C LYS A 145 1.50 6.72 -7.40
N ILE A 146 0.37 6.90 -6.73
CA ILE A 146 0.21 6.70 -5.28
C ILE A 146 -0.81 5.60 -5.00
N GLY A 147 -0.39 4.62 -4.19
CA GLY A 147 -1.26 3.62 -3.61
C GLY A 147 -1.49 3.90 -2.13
N VAL A 148 -2.74 4.03 -1.72
CA VAL A 148 -3.15 4.29 -0.33
C VAL A 148 -3.94 3.10 0.19
N ALA A 149 -3.61 2.62 1.39
CA ALA A 149 -4.34 1.50 1.98
C ALA A 149 -4.65 1.71 3.46
N TYR A 150 -5.80 1.17 3.86
CA TYR A 150 -6.24 1.07 5.25
C TYR A 150 -6.54 -0.37 5.63
N VAL A 151 -6.11 -0.79 6.81
CA VAL A 151 -6.43 -2.11 7.40
C VAL A 151 -6.93 -1.92 8.82
N PRO A 152 -8.23 -2.14 9.09
CA PRO A 152 -8.75 -2.18 10.45
C PRO A 152 -8.30 -3.47 11.15
N THR A 153 -7.87 -3.35 12.41
CA THR A 153 -7.52 -4.49 13.26
C THR A 153 -8.62 -4.78 14.27
N SER A 154 -8.65 -5.99 14.83
CA SER A 154 -9.71 -6.45 15.74
C SER A 154 -9.83 -5.65 17.04
N ASN A 155 -8.82 -4.86 17.39
CA ASN A 155 -8.81 -3.95 18.53
C ASN A 155 -9.33 -2.54 18.20
N GLY A 156 -9.84 -2.32 16.98
CA GLY A 156 -10.40 -1.04 16.53
C GLY A 156 -9.38 -0.05 15.98
N THR A 157 -8.08 -0.35 16.03
CA THR A 157 -7.06 0.49 15.39
C THR A 157 -7.16 0.35 13.87
N VAL A 158 -7.12 1.46 13.15
CA VAL A 158 -6.96 1.45 11.69
C VAL A 158 -5.50 1.77 11.38
N TYR A 159 -4.83 0.86 10.68
CA TYR A 159 -3.50 1.10 10.13
C TYR A 159 -3.58 1.64 8.71
N GLN A 160 -2.61 2.49 8.36
CA GLN A 160 -2.46 3.12 7.06
C GLN A 160 -1.06 2.83 6.51
N ALA A 161 -0.99 2.61 5.21
CA ALA A 161 0.24 2.61 4.44
C ALA A 161 0.07 3.46 3.18
N VAL A 162 1.15 4.11 2.76
CA VAL A 162 1.22 4.81 1.47
C VAL A 162 2.47 4.34 0.75
N CYS A 163 2.33 3.87 -0.49
CA CYS A 163 3.46 3.57 -1.35
C CYS A 163 3.39 4.47 -2.60
N LEU A 164 4.56 4.91 -3.06
CA LEU A 164 4.70 5.65 -4.30
C LEU A 164 5.41 4.79 -5.34
N PHE A 165 4.93 4.87 -6.57
CA PHE A 165 5.28 3.95 -7.64
C PHE A 165 5.88 4.71 -8.82
N ASP A 166 7.05 4.26 -9.25
CA ASP A 166 7.69 4.61 -10.52
C ASP A 166 7.19 3.62 -11.57
N VAL A 167 6.46 4.12 -12.57
CA VAL A 167 5.82 3.29 -13.60
C VAL A 167 6.60 3.28 -14.92
N ASN A 168 7.78 3.90 -14.95
CA ASN A 168 8.69 3.96 -16.11
C ASN A 168 9.74 2.84 -16.14
#